data_AF-A0A4Q3XRK7-F1
#
_entry.id   AF-A0A4Q3XRK7-F1
#
_cell.length_a   1.000
_cell.length_b   1.000
_cell.length_c   1.000
_cell.angle_alpha   90.00
_cell.angle_beta   90.00
_cell.angle_gamma   90.00
#
_symmetry.space_group_name_H-M   'P 1'
#
loop_
_entity.id
_entity.type
_entity.pdbx_description
1 polymer ?
#
loop_
_entity_poly.entity_id
_entity_poly.type
_entity_poly.pdbx_seq_one_letter_code
_entity_poly.pdbx_strand_id
1 'polypeptide(L)' 'PGLVLADIQLADDSSGIDAVKDILAEFAVPVIFITAFPERLLTGERPEPTFLITKPFQRETVKTTISQALFFDQATVPV' A
#
# COMPACT_ATOMS: atom_id res chain seq x y z
N PRO A 1 -10.61 -6.49 -7.01
CA PRO A 1 -9.59 -6.87 -6.00
C PRO A 1 -10.16 -6.69 -4.59
N GLY A 2 -9.64 -7.38 -3.56
CA GLY A 2 -10.03 -7.14 -2.16
C GLY A 2 -8.95 -6.47 -1.30
N LEU A 3 -7.73 -6.41 -1.83
CA LEU A 3 -6.53 -5.83 -1.23
C LEU A 3 -5.46 -5.72 -2.31
N VAL A 4 -4.63 -4.68 -2.25
CA VAL A 4 -3.46 -4.53 -3.11
C VAL A 4 -2.19 -4.52 -2.27
N LEU A 5 -1.22 -5.33 -2.66
CA LEU A 5 0.14 -5.32 -2.14
C LEU A 5 1.06 -4.83 -3.25
N ALA A 6 1.77 -3.72 -3.03
CA ALA A 6 2.59 -3.09 -4.06
C ALA A 6 4.00 -2.76 -3.52
N ASP A 7 5.02 -2.87 -4.36
CA ASP A 7 6.31 -2.23 -4.10
C ASP A 7 6.28 -0.78 -4.62
N ILE A 8 7.10 0.10 -4.08
CA ILE A 8 7.27 1.46 -4.59
C ILE A 8 8.10 1.45 -5.87
N GLN A 9 9.13 0.60 -5.92
CA GLN A 9 10.04 0.47 -7.05
C GLN A 9 9.90 -0.91 -7.65
N LEU A 10 9.46 -0.95 -8.90
CA LEU A 10 9.27 -2.18 -9.65
C LEU A 10 10.56 -2.57 -10.37
N ALA A 11 10.62 -3.79 -10.89
CA ALA A 11 11.84 -4.37 -11.48
C ALA A 11 12.30 -3.64 -12.76
N ASP A 12 11.43 -2.88 -13.39
CA ASP A 12 11.66 -2.05 -14.57
C ASP A 12 11.91 -0.56 -14.22
N ASP A 13 12.21 -0.26 -12.95
CA ASP A 13 12.33 1.09 -12.38
C ASP A 13 11.05 1.94 -12.47
N SER A 14 9.92 1.35 -12.87
CA SER A 14 8.63 2.03 -12.82
C SER A 14 8.13 2.21 -11.38
N SER A 15 7.24 3.17 -11.20
CA SER A 15 6.69 3.51 -9.88
C SER A 15 5.44 2.69 -9.59
N GLY A 16 5.52 1.80 -8.61
CA GLY A 16 4.33 1.09 -8.15
C GLY A 16 3.32 2.00 -7.44
N ILE A 17 3.72 3.21 -7.04
CA ILE A 17 2.78 4.25 -6.58
C ILE A 17 1.83 4.65 -7.71
N ASP A 18 2.36 4.85 -8.91
CA ASP A 18 1.54 5.28 -10.05
C ASP A 18 0.65 4.14 -10.53
N ALA A 19 1.17 2.90 -10.55
CA ALA A 19 0.36 1.71 -10.80
C ALA A 19 -0.79 1.54 -9.78
N VAL A 20 -0.54 1.82 -8.50
CA VAL A 20 -1.57 1.81 -7.46
C VAL A 20 -2.61 2.91 -7.69
N LYS A 21 -2.21 4.11 -8.10
CA LYS A 21 -3.16 5.19 -8.41
C LYS A 21 -4.12 4.79 -9.53
N ASP A 22 -3.62 4.15 -10.57
CA ASP A 22 -4.45 3.66 -11.67
C ASP A 22 -5.46 2.61 -11.17
N ILE A 23 -5.03 1.70 -10.29
CA ILE A 23 -5.93 0.72 -9.65
C ILE A 23 -6.99 1.42 -8.77
N LEU A 24 -6.57 2.41 -7.97
CA LEU A 24 -7.47 3.15 -7.07
C LEU A 24 -8.47 4.04 -7.81
N ALA A 25 -8.20 4.41 -9.06
CA ALA A 25 -9.14 5.12 -9.91
C ALA A 25 -10.35 4.26 -10.29
N GLU A 26 -10.18 2.93 -10.33
CA GLU A 26 -11.23 1.97 -10.70
C GLU A 26 -11.78 1.19 -9.51
N PHE A 27 -10.97 0.97 -8.47
CA PHE A 27 -11.32 0.13 -7.33
C PHE A 27 -11.01 0.84 -6.00
N ALA A 28 -12.03 1.10 -5.19
CA ALA A 28 -11.86 1.50 -3.80
C ALA A 28 -11.48 0.25 -2.97
N VAL A 29 -10.19 -0.03 -2.87
CA VAL A 29 -9.64 -1.18 -2.14
C VAL A 29 -8.45 -0.76 -1.29
N PRO A 30 -8.21 -1.43 -0.15
CA PRO A 30 -7.07 -1.11 0.69
C PRO A 30 -5.75 -1.44 -0.03
N VAL A 31 -4.74 -0.59 0.19
CA VAL A 31 -3.39 -0.75 -0.38
C VAL A 31 -2.36 -0.79 0.74
N ILE A 32 -1.47 -1.78 0.66
CA ILE A 32 -0.31 -1.92 1.54
C ILE A 32 0.95 -1.86 0.68
N PHE A 33 1.82 -0.90 0.96
CA PHE A 33 3.13 -0.83 0.30
C PHE A 33 4.15 -1.69 1.05
N ILE A 34 4.91 -2.50 0.32
CA ILE A 34 6.01 -3.31 0.86
C ILE A 34 7.29 -3.02 0.06
N THR A 35 8.25 -2.30 0.64
CA THR A 35 9.41 -1.78 -0.10
C THR A 35 10.71 -1.78 0.71
N ALA A 36 11.86 -1.75 0.02
CA ALA A 36 13.17 -1.52 0.64
C ALA A 36 13.55 -0.03 0.71
N PHE A 37 12.76 0.86 0.10
CA PHE A 37 13.07 2.30 -0.04
C PHE A 37 11.95 3.20 0.52
N PRO A 38 11.61 3.10 1.83
CA PRO A 38 10.53 3.89 2.43
C PRO A 38 10.75 5.41 2.30
N GLU A 39 12.01 5.86 2.28
CA GLU A 39 12.40 7.27 2.17
C GLU A 39 11.86 7.97 0.91
N ARG A 40 11.56 7.22 -0.16
CA ARG A 40 10.97 7.78 -1.39
C ARG A 40 9.55 8.32 -1.18
N LEU A 41 8.88 7.92 -0.10
CA LEU A 41 7.57 8.45 0.31
C LEU A 41 7.68 9.59 1.31
N LEU A 42 8.85 9.79 1.93
CA LEU A 42 9.08 10.81 2.95
C LEU A 42 9.53 12.15 2.35
N THR A 43 9.32 12.33 1.04
CA THR A 43 9.62 13.58 0.33
C THR A 43 8.57 14.67 0.60
N GLY A 44 7.41 14.31 1.17
CA GLY A 44 6.32 15.24 1.46
C GLY A 44 5.57 15.78 0.23
N GLU A 45 6.05 15.50 -0.98
CA GLU A 45 5.41 15.89 -2.25
C GLU A 45 4.22 15.00 -2.61
N ARG A 46 4.11 13.82 -1.99
CA ARG A 46 3.06 12.84 -2.23
C ARG A 46 2.38 12.49 -0.92
N PRO A 47 1.05 12.28 -0.89
CA PRO A 47 0.38 11.81 0.30
C PRO A 47 1.00 10.50 0.78
N GLU A 48 1.29 10.43 2.08
CA GLU A 48 1.85 9.23 2.70
C GLU A 48 0.83 8.07 2.64
N PRO A 49 1.27 6.84 2.34
CA PRO A 49 0.36 5.71 2.30
C PRO A 49 -0.12 5.35 3.71
N THR A 50 -1.38 4.94 3.80
CA THR A 50 -2.00 4.51 5.07
C THR A 50 -1.31 3.28 5.67
N PHE A 51 -0.78 2.38 4.84
CA PHE A 51 -0.08 1.17 5.28
C PHE A 51 1.24 0.98 4.52
N LEU A 52 2.34 0.90 5.27
CA LEU A 52 3.69 0.71 4.76
C LEU A 52 4.44 -0.35 5.58
N ILE A 53 5.11 -1.27 4.90
CA ILE A 53 5.98 -2.30 5.48
C ILE A 53 7.35 -2.20 4.80
N THR A 54 8.41 -2.14 5.60
CA THR A 54 9.78 -2.11 5.08
C THR A 54 10.35 -3.52 4.90
N LYS A 55 11.15 -3.72 3.86
CA LYS A 55 11.95 -4.92 3.63
C LYS A 55 13.29 -4.82 4.38
N PRO A 56 13.79 -5.92 4.98
CA PRO A 56 13.12 -7.22 5.11
C PRO A 56 12.01 -7.17 6.17
N PHE A 57 10.90 -7.85 5.90
CA PHE A 57 9.73 -7.88 6.78
C PHE A 57 9.56 -9.22 7.49
N GLN A 58 8.90 -9.18 8.64
CA GLN A 58 8.43 -10.39 9.32
C GLN A 58 7.06 -10.79 8.77
N ARG A 59 6.84 -12.10 8.59
CA ARG A 59 5.55 -12.62 8.10
C ARG A 59 4.38 -12.24 9.02
N GLU A 60 4.64 -12.12 10.31
CA GLU A 60 3.65 -11.70 11.29
C GLU A 60 3.22 -10.25 11.07
N THR A 61 4.18 -9.34 10.82
CA THR A 61 3.88 -7.95 10.45
C THR A 61 2.96 -7.89 9.23
N VAL A 62 3.27 -8.63 8.17
CA VAL A 62 2.45 -8.67 6.96
C VAL A 62 1.03 -9.14 7.28
N LYS A 63 0.88 -10.22 8.06
CA LYS A 63 -0.45 -10.72 8.46
C LYS A 63 -1.24 -9.68 9.27
N THR A 64 -0.60 -9.04 10.25
CA THR A 64 -1.25 -8.05 11.09
C THR A 64 -1.70 -6.83 10.28
N THR A 65 -0.85 -6.32 9.39
CA THR A 65 -1.19 -5.19 8.52
C THR A 65 -2.31 -5.53 7.55
N ILE A 66 -2.33 -6.75 6.97
CA ILE A 66 -3.43 -7.22 6.13
C ILE A 66 -4.75 -7.24 6.92
N SER A 67 -4.74 -7.82 8.12
CA SER A 67 -5.93 -7.85 8.98
C SER A 67 -6.44 -6.46 9.33
N GLN A 68 -5.53 -5.52 9.63
CA GLN A 68 -5.88 -4.13 9.88
C GLN A 68 -6.48 -3.46 8.65
N ALA A 69 -5.83 -3.57 7.50
CA ALA A 69 -6.27 -2.93 6.26
C ALA A 69 -7.67 -3.40 5.83
N LEU A 70 -7.95 -4.71 5.92
CA LEU A 70 -9.26 -5.27 5.63
C LEU A 70 -10.33 -4.85 6.65
N PHE A 71 -9.95 -4.61 7.91
CA PHE A 71 -10.88 -4.13 8.93
C PHE A 71 -11.25 -2.65 8.73
N PHE A 72 -10.29 -1.80 8.37
CA PHE A 72 -10.53 -0.37 8.13
C PHE A 72 -11.38 -0.10 6.87
N ASP A 73 -11.25 -0.93 5.83
CA ASP A 73 -12.06 -0.83 4.60
C ASP A 73 -13.55 -1.05 4.88
N GLN A 74 -13.89 -1.98 5.79
CA GLN A 74 -15.29 -2.25 6.17
C GLN A 74 -15.94 -1.09 6.94
N ALA A 75 -15.15 -0.21 7.55
CA ALA A 75 -15.64 0.92 8.35
C ALA A 75 -15.89 2.20 7.52
N THR A 76 -15.45 2.24 6.26
CA THR A 76 -15.50 3.46 5.42
C THR A 76 -16.57 3.46 4.34
N VAL A 77 -17.41 2.43 4.25
CA VAL A 77 -18.64 2.48 3.44
C VAL A 77 -19.70 3.24 4.24
N PRO A 78 -20.07 4.49 3.89
CA PRO A 78 -21.24 5.12 4.48
C PRO A 78 -22.46 4.36 3.97
N VAL A 79 -23.31 3.89 4.87
CA VAL A 79 -24.67 3.41 4.55
C VAL A 79 -25.55 4.54 4.06
#